data_AF-A0A9D4PUI5-F1
#
_entry.id   AF-A0A9D4PUI5-F1
#
_cell.length_a   1.000
_cell.length_b   1.000
_cell.length_c   1.000
_cell.angle_alpha   90.00
_cell.angle_beta   90.00
_cell.angle_gamma   90.00
#
_symmetry.space_group_name_H-M   'P 1'
#
loop_
_entity.id
_entity.type
_entity.pdbx_description
1 polymer ?
#
loop_
_entity_poly.entity_id
_entity_poly.type
_entity_poly.pdbx_seq_one_letter_code
_entity_poly.pdbx_strand_id
1 'polypeptide(L)'
;MPENPPFASTGSPSALLKEQRGRAPCRLCEKHFHPSDFVTSTNYTDTVTGKVIEVPLKLRRLKPGTVPSIFPGCPTYLSQDKSAAREGPEEKRARMEAKALQDALQESLITQQEEEQSNAISSLEDLLCHTDKLLVGDFWSKRPVANSIQPFRRSEANYQADLTSVTSLQRGEAFSI
;
A
#
# COMPACT_ATOMS: atom_id res chain seq x y z
N MET A 1 65.81 -9.92 0.53
CA MET A 1 64.79 -10.40 1.46
C MET A 1 64.88 -9.53 2.71
N PRO A 2 64.08 -8.46 2.86
CA PRO A 2 63.92 -7.80 4.14
C PRO A 2 62.75 -8.43 4.90
N GLU A 3 63.04 -8.85 6.14
CA GLU A 3 62.10 -9.48 7.05
C GLU A 3 61.03 -8.48 7.51
N ASN A 4 59.76 -8.89 7.44
CA ASN A 4 58.63 -8.15 7.99
C ASN A 4 58.63 -8.27 9.53
N PRO A 5 58.47 -7.16 10.28
CA PRO A 5 58.24 -7.25 11.72
C PRO A 5 56.83 -7.78 12.04
N PRO A 6 56.65 -8.47 13.18
CA PRO A 6 55.41 -9.15 13.52
C PRO A 6 54.29 -8.16 13.84
N PHE A 7 53.12 -8.45 13.28
CA PHE A 7 51.84 -7.79 13.54
C PHE A 7 51.53 -7.87 15.05
N ALA A 8 51.73 -6.77 15.76
CA ALA A 8 51.35 -6.66 17.17
C ALA A 8 49.82 -6.56 17.29
N SER A 9 49.28 -7.46 18.09
CA SER A 9 47.88 -7.72 18.36
C SER A 9 47.14 -6.56 19.01
N THR A 10 45.92 -6.31 18.51
CA THR A 10 44.72 -5.93 19.28
C THR A 10 44.90 -4.88 20.38
N GLY A 11 45.00 -3.61 19.98
CA GLY A 11 44.64 -2.49 20.86
C GLY A 11 43.12 -2.42 21.00
N SER A 12 42.60 -2.93 22.12
CA SER A 12 41.21 -2.67 22.55
C SER A 12 40.99 -1.15 22.71
N PRO A 13 39.96 -0.53 22.12
CA PRO A 13 39.76 0.92 22.19
C PRO A 13 39.38 1.42 23.60
N SER A 14 39.22 0.54 24.59
CA SER A 14 38.81 0.89 25.95
C SER A 14 39.94 1.41 26.86
N ALA A 15 41.21 1.34 26.45
CA ALA A 15 42.32 1.70 27.34
C ALA A 15 42.70 3.21 27.34
N LEU A 16 42.19 4.01 26.41
CA LEU A 16 42.71 5.37 26.16
C LEU A 16 41.97 6.50 26.91
N LEU A 17 41.18 6.18 27.94
CA LEU A 17 40.30 7.15 28.63
C LEU A 17 40.61 7.37 30.12
N LYS A 18 41.75 6.90 30.63
CA LYS A 18 42.09 7.01 32.05
C LYS A 18 43.05 8.13 32.45
N GLU A 19 43.50 8.97 31.52
CA GLU A 19 44.44 10.04 31.85
C GLU A 19 43.99 11.41 31.33
N GLN A 20 42.93 11.94 31.92
CA GLN A 20 42.52 13.34 31.77
C GLN A 20 42.09 13.92 33.13
N ARG A 21 42.99 13.92 34.11
CA ARG A 21 42.82 14.68 35.34
C ARG A 21 43.57 16.00 35.20
N GLY A 22 42.84 17.10 34.95
CA GLY A 22 43.36 18.46 35.14
C GLY A 22 43.15 19.49 34.03
N ARG A 23 42.32 19.24 33.01
CA ARG A 23 42.03 20.26 31.98
C ARG A 23 40.79 21.09 32.37
N ALA A 24 40.92 22.42 32.35
CA ALA A 24 39.79 23.35 32.51
C ALA A 24 38.69 23.03 31.47
N PRO A 25 37.40 23.24 31.79
CA PRO A 25 36.32 22.93 30.87
C PRO A 25 36.43 23.82 29.62
N CYS A 26 36.79 23.21 28.49
CA CYS A 26 36.73 23.87 27.19
C CYS A 26 35.26 24.19 26.87
N ARG A 27 34.95 25.47 26.69
CA ARG A 27 33.61 25.91 26.28
C ARG A 27 33.49 25.82 24.77
N LEU A 28 32.47 25.11 24.29
CA LEU A 28 32.12 25.04 22.87
C LEU A 28 30.94 25.97 22.59
N CYS A 29 30.93 26.59 21.41
CA CYS A 29 29.78 27.38 20.96
C CYS A 29 28.68 26.48 20.37
N GLU A 30 27.45 26.98 20.29
CA GLU A 30 26.29 26.23 19.80
C GLU A 30 26.43 25.72 18.36
N LYS A 31 27.26 26.38 17.53
CA LYS A 31 27.48 26.02 16.12
C LYS A 31 28.12 24.65 15.91
N HIS A 32 28.68 24.04 16.96
CA HIS A 32 29.28 22.72 16.90
C HIS A 32 28.28 21.57 17.09
N PHE A 33 27.02 21.89 17.40
CA PHE A 33 25.96 20.92 17.69
C PHE A 33 24.81 21.06 16.70
N HIS A 34 24.13 19.95 16.41
CA HIS A 34 22.93 19.98 15.57
C HIS A 34 21.75 20.57 16.38
N PRO A 35 20.85 21.37 15.77
CA PRO A 35 19.70 21.95 16.48
C PRO A 35 18.82 20.91 17.19
N SER A 36 18.77 19.68 16.68
CA SER A 36 18.02 18.54 17.25
C SER A 36 18.61 17.98 18.55
N ASP A 37 19.84 18.37 18.90
CA ASP A 37 20.52 17.89 20.10
C ASP A 37 20.28 18.81 21.30
N PHE A 38 19.60 19.94 21.07
CA PHE A 38 19.12 20.83 22.11
C PHE A 38 17.72 20.42 22.56
N VAL A 39 17.54 20.35 23.87
CA VAL A 39 16.24 20.26 24.56
C VAL A 39 15.68 21.66 24.70
N THR A 40 14.54 21.89 24.04
CA THR A 40 13.80 23.17 24.04
C THR A 40 12.57 23.13 24.93
N SER A 41 12.06 21.95 25.26
CA SER A 41 10.85 21.77 26.06
C SER A 41 11.02 20.67 27.10
N THR A 42 10.25 20.78 28.18
CA THR A 42 10.13 19.77 29.23
C THR A 42 8.69 19.33 29.34
N ASN A 43 8.49 18.02 29.48
CA ASN A 43 7.18 17.43 29.59
C ASN A 43 6.91 17.09 31.06
N TYR A 44 5.74 17.50 31.56
CA TYR A 44 5.24 17.12 32.87
C TYR A 44 3.92 16.37 32.69
N THR A 45 3.82 15.18 33.27
CA THR A 45 2.59 14.39 33.24
C THR A 45 1.82 14.60 34.54
N ASP A 46 0.60 15.11 34.45
CA ASP A 46 -0.29 15.21 35.60
C ASP A 46 -0.83 13.81 35.94
N THR A 47 -0.57 13.34 37.16
CA THR A 47 -0.94 12.00 37.64
C THR A 47 -2.45 11.82 37.80
N VAL A 48 -3.20 12.91 37.92
CA VAL A 48 -4.66 12.86 38.14
C VAL A 48 -5.41 12.84 36.81
N THR A 49 -4.99 13.66 35.84
CA THR A 49 -5.69 13.81 34.56
C THR A 49 -5.07 12.96 33.44
N GLY A 50 -3.86 12.40 33.65
CA GLY A 50 -3.11 11.67 32.63
C GLY A 50 -2.64 12.53 31.45
N LYS A 51 -2.80 13.86 31.54
CA LYS A 51 -2.44 14.80 30.48
C LYS A 51 -0.96 15.13 30.56
N VAL A 52 -0.30 15.12 29.41
CA VAL A 52 1.08 15.58 29.25
C VAL A 52 1.05 17.06 28.91
N ILE A 53 1.66 17.87 29.76
CA ILE A 53 1.83 19.30 29.55
C ILE A 53 3.27 19.52 29.08
N GLU A 54 3.43 20.06 27.88
CA GLU A 54 4.72 20.47 27.34
C GLU A 54 4.97 21.95 27.65
N VAL A 55 6.08 22.24 28.32
CA VAL A 55 6.47 23.61 28.70
C VAL A 55 7.79 23.97 28.01
N PRO A 56 7.86 25.10 27.27
CA PRO A 56 9.09 25.56 26.67
C PRO A 56 10.08 26.06 27.73
N LEU A 57 11.35 25.70 27.56
CA LEU A 57 12.44 26.13 28.44
C LEU A 57 12.92 27.53 28.06
N LYS A 58 13.16 28.38 29.07
CA LYS A 58 13.76 29.72 28.88
C LYS A 58 15.20 29.65 28.32
N LEU A 59 15.93 28.60 28.68
CA LEU A 59 17.29 28.35 28.21
C LEU A 59 17.35 26.97 27.56
N ARG A 60 17.89 26.93 26.34
CA ARG A 60 18.13 25.66 25.64
C ARG A 60 19.24 24.90 26.34
N ARG A 61 19.05 23.59 26.53
CA ARG A 61 20.03 22.71 27.16
C ARG A 61 20.46 21.64 26.17
N LEU A 62 21.71 21.22 26.18
CA LEU A 62 22.12 20.05 25.40
C LEU A 62 21.56 18.77 26.05
N LYS A 63 21.18 17.79 25.21
CA LYS A 63 20.85 16.44 25.69
C LYS A 63 22.07 15.83 26.41
N PRO A 64 21.85 15.03 27.46
CA PRO A 64 22.95 14.37 28.17
C PRO A 64 23.68 13.41 27.21
N GLY A 65 25.02 13.45 27.21
CA GLY A 65 25.84 12.59 26.35
C GLY A 65 26.03 13.08 24.90
N THR A 66 25.47 14.24 24.52
CA THR A 66 25.70 14.82 23.19
C THR A 66 27.17 15.19 23.01
N VAL A 67 27.75 14.75 21.89
CA VAL A 67 29.08 15.15 21.43
C VAL A 67 28.98 16.20 20.31
N PRO A 68 29.93 17.15 20.22
CA PRO A 68 29.99 18.06 19.07
C PRO A 68 30.22 17.27 17.78
N SER A 69 29.42 17.54 16.75
CA SER A 69 29.47 16.84 15.48
C SER A 69 29.90 17.74 14.31
N ILE A 70 29.83 19.06 14.47
CA ILE A 70 30.12 20.03 13.41
C ILE A 70 31.49 20.69 13.70
N PHE A 71 32.48 20.38 12.86
CA PHE A 71 33.83 20.93 12.95
C PHE A 71 34.20 21.63 11.64
N PRO A 72 34.32 22.98 11.63
CA PRO A 72 34.70 23.71 10.43
C PRO A 72 36.12 23.33 10.01
N GLY A 73 36.31 23.03 8.72
CA GLY A 73 37.61 22.62 8.17
C GLY A 73 37.92 21.12 8.26
N CYS A 74 37.02 20.31 8.81
CA CYS A 74 37.11 18.86 8.73
C CYS A 74 36.37 18.33 7.48
N PRO A 75 36.84 17.22 6.89
CA PRO A 75 36.11 16.54 5.83
C PRO A 75 34.69 16.13 6.26
N THR A 76 33.75 16.14 5.30
CA THR A 76 32.32 15.85 5.54
C THR A 76 32.07 14.50 6.22
N TYR A 77 32.93 13.50 6.01
CA TYR A 77 32.80 12.19 6.66
C TYR A 77 33.15 12.22 8.17
N LEU A 78 33.83 13.27 8.66
CA LEU A 78 34.14 13.48 10.08
C LEU A 78 33.21 14.51 10.73
N SER A 79 32.68 15.45 9.96
CA SER A 79 31.62 16.35 10.42
C SER A 79 30.27 15.66 10.21
N GLN A 80 29.77 14.96 11.24
CA GLN A 80 28.46 14.32 11.18
C GLN A 80 27.35 15.39 11.14
N ASP A 81 26.99 15.83 9.94
CA ASP A 81 25.58 16.01 9.62
C ASP A 81 24.95 14.63 9.72
N LYS A 82 23.80 14.50 10.38
CA LYS A 82 23.16 13.19 10.65
C LYS A 82 22.93 12.48 9.32
N SER A 83 23.89 11.65 8.90
CA SER A 83 23.79 10.88 7.68
C SER A 83 22.56 10.01 7.84
N ALA A 84 21.64 10.06 6.86
CA ALA A 84 20.48 9.18 6.84
C ALA A 84 20.94 7.79 7.27
N ALA A 85 20.40 7.31 8.40
CA ALA A 85 20.80 6.03 8.95
C ALA A 85 20.65 5.01 7.82
N ARG A 86 21.72 4.26 7.56
CA ARG A 86 21.69 3.24 6.51
C ARG A 86 20.55 2.30 6.87
N GLU A 87 19.56 2.23 5.98
CA GLU A 87 18.41 1.37 6.14
C GLU A 87 18.86 -0.06 6.46
N GLY A 88 18.23 -0.64 7.49
CA GLY A 88 18.51 -2.02 7.88
C GLY A 88 18.17 -2.99 6.75
N PRO A 89 18.83 -4.17 6.66
CA PRO A 89 18.48 -5.19 5.67
C PRO A 89 17.01 -5.60 5.70
N GLU A 90 16.40 -5.64 6.88
CA GLU A 90 15.00 -5.98 7.10
C GLU A 90 14.05 -4.89 6.62
N GLU A 91 14.32 -3.63 6.98
CA GLU A 91 13.54 -2.47 6.52
C GLU A 91 13.57 -2.36 4.98
N LYS A 92 14.74 -2.58 4.38
CA LYS A 92 14.89 -2.64 2.92
C LYS A 92 14.02 -3.74 2.31
N ARG A 93 13.99 -4.92 2.93
CA ARG A 93 13.17 -6.05 2.46
C ARG A 93 11.69 -5.71 2.56
N ALA A 94 11.24 -5.22 3.72
CA ALA A 94 9.85 -4.83 3.95
C ALA A 94 9.38 -3.78 2.94
N ARG A 95 10.21 -2.78 2.62
CA ARG A 95 9.87 -1.80 1.58
C ARG A 95 9.71 -2.43 0.19
N MET A 96 10.58 -3.37 -0.18
CA MET A 96 10.46 -4.04 -1.48
C MET A 96 9.23 -4.95 -1.56
N GLU A 97 8.93 -5.69 -0.49
CA GLU A 97 7.74 -6.53 -0.41
C GLU A 97 6.45 -5.68 -0.47
N ALA A 98 6.40 -4.58 0.28
CA ALA A 98 5.27 -3.65 0.25
C ALA A 98 5.06 -3.06 -1.14
N LYS A 99 6.14 -2.69 -1.83
CA LYS A 99 6.07 -2.20 -3.21
C LYS A 99 5.54 -3.28 -4.17
N ALA A 100 6.08 -4.49 -4.09
CA ALA A 100 5.66 -5.59 -4.95
C ALA A 100 4.17 -5.93 -4.76
N LEU A 101 3.68 -5.90 -3.52
CA LEU A 101 2.26 -6.08 -3.22
C LEU A 101 1.40 -4.97 -3.83
N GLN A 102 1.84 -3.70 -3.70
CA GLN A 102 1.12 -2.57 -4.27
C GLN A 102 1.05 -2.65 -5.80
N ASP A 103 2.16 -2.99 -6.44
CA ASP A 103 2.23 -3.14 -7.89
C ASP A 103 1.29 -4.26 -8.37
N ALA A 104 1.27 -5.41 -7.69
CA ALA A 104 0.39 -6.53 -8.02
C ALA A 104 -1.11 -6.20 -7.85
N LEU A 105 -1.47 -5.46 -6.80
CA LEU A 105 -2.85 -5.00 -6.60
C LEU A 105 -3.27 -4.04 -7.71
N GLN A 106 -2.40 -3.12 -8.10
CA GLN A 106 -2.68 -2.18 -9.18
C GLN A 106 -2.85 -2.89 -10.53
N GLU A 107 -1.95 -3.84 -10.84
CA GLU A 107 -2.05 -4.66 -12.06
C GLU A 107 -3.37 -5.44 -12.09
N SER A 108 -3.74 -6.09 -10.99
CA SER A 108 -5.01 -6.82 -10.90
C SER A 108 -6.22 -5.93 -11.16
N LEU A 109 -6.23 -4.69 -10.65
CA LEU A 109 -7.35 -3.76 -10.89
C LEU A 109 -7.42 -3.33 -12.36
N ILE A 110 -6.27 -3.08 -12.98
CA ILE A 110 -6.20 -2.70 -14.40
C ILE A 110 -6.70 -3.85 -15.26
N THR A 111 -6.18 -5.06 -15.06
CA THR A 111 -6.59 -6.24 -15.84
C THR A 111 -8.07 -6.53 -15.68
N GLN A 112 -8.60 -6.45 -14.45
CA GLN A 112 -10.04 -6.60 -14.22
C GLN A 112 -10.85 -5.55 -14.99
N GLN A 113 -10.45 -4.29 -14.94
CA GLN A 113 -11.16 -3.21 -15.64
C GLN A 113 -11.12 -3.41 -17.17
N GLU A 114 -9.98 -3.83 -17.71
CA GLU A 114 -9.82 -4.14 -19.14
C GLU A 114 -10.70 -5.32 -19.55
N GLU A 115 -10.77 -6.37 -18.74
CA GLU A 115 -11.65 -7.51 -18.97
C GLU A 115 -13.12 -7.08 -18.95
N GLU A 116 -13.55 -6.33 -17.94
CA GLU A 116 -14.92 -5.80 -17.84
C GLU A 116 -15.30 -4.95 -19.06
N GLN A 117 -14.39 -4.09 -19.53
CA GLN A 117 -14.60 -3.28 -20.74
C GLN A 117 -14.66 -4.13 -22.01
N SER A 118 -13.77 -5.13 -22.14
CA SER A 118 -13.73 -6.01 -23.31
C SER A 118 -14.95 -6.94 -23.40
N ASN A 119 -15.50 -7.32 -22.25
CA ASN A 119 -16.67 -8.17 -22.10
C ASN A 119 -18.00 -7.39 -22.04
N ALA A 120 -17.95 -6.05 -21.98
CA ALA A 120 -19.14 -5.22 -22.00
C ALA A 120 -19.79 -5.27 -23.39
N ILE A 121 -21.04 -5.71 -23.45
CA ILE A 121 -21.83 -5.79 -24.68
C ILE A 121 -23.04 -4.88 -24.53
N SER A 122 -23.09 -3.81 -25.33
CA SER A 122 -24.16 -2.81 -25.25
C SER A 122 -25.16 -2.89 -26.40
N SER A 123 -24.79 -3.57 -27.49
CA SER A 123 -25.60 -3.72 -28.69
C SER A 123 -25.49 -5.12 -29.29
N LEU A 124 -26.43 -5.46 -30.17
CA LEU A 124 -26.40 -6.73 -30.92
C LEU A 124 -25.19 -6.82 -31.86
N GLU A 125 -24.74 -5.69 -32.41
CA GLU A 125 -23.54 -5.61 -33.25
C GLU A 125 -22.28 -5.96 -32.44
N ASP A 126 -22.17 -5.44 -31.20
CA ASP A 126 -21.09 -5.76 -30.28
C ASP A 126 -21.05 -7.26 -29.95
N LEU A 127 -22.22 -7.87 -29.72
CA LEU A 127 -22.36 -9.30 -29.44
C LEU A 127 -21.84 -10.14 -30.61
N LEU A 128 -22.26 -9.84 -31.84
CA LEU A 128 -21.84 -10.57 -33.04
C LEU A 128 -20.33 -10.44 -33.27
N CYS A 129 -19.77 -9.24 -33.09
CA CYS A 129 -18.33 -8.99 -33.16
C CYS A 129 -17.56 -9.76 -32.06
N HIS A 130 -18.10 -9.82 -30.85
CA HIS A 130 -17.49 -10.56 -29.73
C HIS A 130 -17.53 -12.08 -29.98
N THR A 131 -18.63 -12.62 -30.49
CA THR A 131 -18.73 -14.06 -30.84
C THR A 131 -17.82 -14.46 -31.98
N ASP A 132 -17.53 -13.55 -32.91
CA ASP A 132 -16.61 -13.81 -34.03
C ASP A 132 -15.14 -13.88 -33.58
N LYS A 133 -14.79 -13.25 -32.45
CA LYS A 133 -13.46 -13.35 -31.82
C LYS A 133 -13.29 -14.64 -31.02
N LEU A 134 -14.39 -15.25 -30.57
CA LEU A 134 -14.36 -16.54 -29.92
C LEU A 134 -14.11 -17.60 -31.00
N LEU A 135 -12.97 -18.30 -30.91
CA LEU A 135 -12.69 -19.48 -31.73
C LEU A 135 -13.56 -20.65 -31.27
N VAL A 136 -14.87 -20.51 -31.37
CA VAL A 136 -15.82 -21.59 -31.09
C VAL A 136 -15.92 -22.41 -32.36
N GLY A 137 -15.55 -23.69 -32.28
CA GLY A 137 -15.59 -24.58 -33.44
C GLY A 137 -16.97 -24.59 -34.12
N ASP A 138 -16.99 -24.86 -35.42
CA ASP A 138 -18.15 -24.81 -36.34
C ASP A 138 -19.43 -25.53 -35.88
N PHE A 139 -19.28 -26.36 -34.84
CA PHE A 139 -20.38 -27.01 -34.14
C PHE A 139 -21.29 -26.01 -33.41
N TRP A 140 -20.71 -25.00 -32.75
CA TRP A 140 -21.44 -24.03 -31.91
C TRP A 140 -21.78 -22.73 -32.64
N SER A 141 -21.15 -22.47 -33.79
CA SER A 141 -21.32 -21.24 -34.60
C SER A 141 -22.14 -21.51 -35.87
N LYS A 142 -23.44 -21.76 -35.70
CA LYS A 142 -24.37 -21.81 -36.85
C LYS A 142 -24.77 -20.39 -37.25
N ARG A 143 -24.10 -19.81 -38.25
CA ARG A 143 -24.58 -18.57 -38.88
C ARG A 143 -25.82 -18.89 -39.73
N PRO A 144 -26.94 -18.15 -39.58
CA PRO A 144 -28.06 -18.29 -40.48
C PRO A 144 -27.62 -17.89 -41.89
N VAL A 145 -27.71 -18.83 -42.84
CA VAL A 145 -27.52 -18.52 -44.26
C VAL A 145 -28.67 -17.59 -44.67
N ALA A 146 -28.35 -16.47 -45.33
CA ALA A 146 -29.28 -15.38 -45.66
C ALA A 146 -30.57 -15.81 -46.43
N ASN A 147 -30.63 -17.06 -46.91
CA ASN A 147 -31.74 -17.62 -47.66
C ASN A 147 -32.69 -18.53 -46.83
N SER A 148 -32.48 -18.68 -45.51
CA SER A 148 -33.26 -19.61 -44.66
C SER A 148 -34.20 -18.92 -43.66
N ILE A 149 -34.19 -17.59 -43.54
CA ILE A 149 -35.08 -16.88 -42.62
C ILE A 149 -36.44 -16.72 -43.29
N GLN A 150 -37.31 -17.73 -43.14
CA GLN A 150 -38.73 -17.56 -43.40
C GLN A 150 -39.29 -16.63 -42.32
N PRO A 151 -39.99 -15.53 -42.66
CA PRO A 151 -40.64 -14.72 -41.65
C PRO A 151 -41.68 -15.58 -40.94
N PHE A 152 -41.57 -15.70 -39.62
CA PHE A 152 -42.59 -16.33 -38.81
C PHE A 152 -43.85 -15.46 -38.85
N ARG A 153 -44.76 -15.76 -39.80
CA ARG A 153 -46.11 -15.22 -39.79
C ARG A 153 -46.89 -15.97 -38.71
N ARG A 154 -47.08 -15.32 -37.56
CA ARG A 154 -48.06 -15.75 -36.56
C ARG A 154 -49.45 -15.61 -37.20
N SER A 155 -50.09 -16.73 -37.54
CA SER A 155 -51.50 -16.71 -37.97
C SER A 155 -52.38 -16.45 -36.75
N GLU A 156 -53.14 -15.35 -36.77
CA GLU A 156 -54.07 -14.94 -35.71
C GLU A 156 -55.35 -15.80 -35.67
N ALA A 157 -55.26 -17.12 -35.88
CA ALA A 157 -56.45 -17.96 -36.04
C ALA A 157 -56.84 -18.82 -34.82
N ASN A 158 -56.04 -18.85 -33.75
CA ASN A 158 -56.26 -19.79 -32.63
C ASN A 158 -56.45 -19.11 -31.26
N TYR A 159 -57.20 -18.01 -31.17
CA TYR A 159 -57.48 -17.34 -29.89
C TYR A 159 -58.90 -17.59 -29.31
N GLN A 160 -59.68 -18.54 -29.85
CA GLN A 160 -61.09 -18.70 -29.46
C GLN A 160 -61.51 -20.10 -29.00
N ALA A 161 -60.58 -20.99 -28.67
CA ALA A 161 -60.93 -22.34 -28.20
C ALA A 161 -60.70 -22.61 -26.70
N ASP A 162 -60.09 -21.71 -25.92
CA ASP A 162 -59.68 -22.01 -24.53
C ASP A 162 -60.43 -21.23 -23.43
N LEU A 163 -61.45 -20.44 -23.76
CA LEU A 163 -62.24 -19.68 -22.77
C LEU A 163 -63.62 -20.28 -22.45
N THR A 164 -63.99 -21.41 -23.02
CA THR A 164 -65.32 -22.05 -22.78
C THR A 164 -65.29 -23.20 -21.77
N SER A 165 -64.14 -23.52 -21.18
CA SER A 165 -64.01 -24.64 -20.23
C SER A 165 -64.14 -24.25 -18.74
N VAL A 166 -64.37 -22.98 -18.41
CA VAL A 166 -64.39 -22.50 -17.00
C VAL A 166 -65.76 -22.07 -16.47
N THR A 167 -66.85 -22.30 -17.21
CA THR A 167 -68.20 -21.85 -16.79
C THR A 167 -69.26 -22.95 -16.87
N SER A 168 -69.09 -24.06 -16.13
CA SER A 168 -70.20 -24.99 -15.90
C SER A 168 -69.99 -25.96 -14.73
N LEU A 169 -69.86 -25.48 -13.48
CA LEU A 169 -70.14 -26.36 -12.32
C LEU A 169 -70.52 -25.63 -11.03
N GLN A 170 -71.61 -24.86 -11.02
CA GLN A 170 -72.37 -24.61 -9.77
C GLN A 170 -73.88 -24.57 -10.05
N ARG A 171 -74.48 -25.76 -9.97
CA ARG A 171 -75.89 -26.06 -9.65
C ARG A 171 -75.77 -27.39 -8.90
N GLY A 172 -76.09 -27.56 -7.63
CA GLY A 172 -76.77 -26.77 -6.62
C GLY A 172 -77.33 -27.81 -5.67
N GLU A 173 -77.03 -27.75 -4.39
CA GLU A 173 -77.71 -28.55 -3.38
C GLU A 173 -77.81 -27.74 -2.09
N ALA A 174 -79.07 -27.55 -1.67
CA ALA A 174 -79.48 -26.86 -0.47
C ALA A 174 -79.26 -27.73 0.75
N PHE A 175 -78.89 -27.14 1.90
CA PHE A 175 -79.28 -27.69 3.20
C PHE A 175 -79.35 -26.59 4.26
N SER A 176 -80.53 -26.51 4.88
CA SER A 176 -80.91 -25.68 6.03
C SER A 176 -80.25 -26.17 7.32
N ILE A 177 -79.96 -25.24 8.25
CA ILE A 177 -80.55 -25.04 9.60
C ILE A 177 -80.04 -23.70 10.12
#